data_AF-G2J757-F1
#
_entry.id   AF-G2J757-F1
#
_cell.length_a   1.000
_cell.length_b   1.000
_cell.length_c   1.000
_cell.angle_alpha   90.00
_cell.angle_beta   90.00
_cell.angle_gamma   90.00
#
_symmetry.space_group_name_H-M   'P 1'
#
loop_
_entity.id
_entity.type
_entity.pdbx_description
1 polymer ?
#
loop_
_entity_poly.entity_id
_entity_poly.type
_entity_poly.pdbx_seq_one_letter_code
_entity_poly.pdbx_strand_id
1 'polypeptide(L)'
;MPAVAYAEVYAKDTDCSKWLVKENLEQLSVTNVIVQDAMRIKTLLGIVDDQYKSGGVGENDLLIIATARAHGYELVSNERRQNIPPAIAPKRKIPAVCSMVGVAVPCIDFIQYIRRSRAVFR
;
A
#
# COMPACT_ATOMS: atom_id res chain seq x y z
N MET A 1 4.33 8.43 -5.51
CA MET A 1 3.71 7.09 -5.59
C MET A 1 4.79 6.03 -5.79
N PRO A 2 4.77 4.88 -5.09
CA PRO A 2 5.77 3.83 -5.29
C PRO A 2 5.79 3.32 -6.73
N ALA A 3 6.96 3.09 -7.30
CA ALA A 3 7.13 2.64 -8.69
C ALA A 3 6.34 1.34 -9.01
N VAL A 4 6.23 0.42 -8.04
CA VAL A 4 5.44 -0.81 -8.19
C VAL A 4 3.95 -0.53 -8.34
N ALA A 5 3.40 0.44 -7.60
CA ALA A 5 2.01 0.84 -7.74
C ALA A 5 1.78 1.51 -9.10
N TYR A 6 2.75 2.32 -9.55
CA TYR A 6 2.70 2.96 -10.85
C TYR A 6 2.66 1.94 -11.99
N ALA A 7 3.51 0.90 -11.92
CA ALA A 7 3.52 -0.20 -12.88
C ALA A 7 2.19 -0.98 -12.91
N GLU A 8 1.52 -1.16 -11.76
CA GLU A 8 0.20 -1.78 -11.73
C GLU A 8 -0.87 -0.95 -12.43
N VAL A 9 -0.87 0.38 -12.24
CA VAL A 9 -1.79 1.27 -12.96
C VAL A 9 -1.52 1.18 -14.46
N TYR A 10 -0.24 1.17 -14.88
CA TYR A 10 0.15 0.99 -16.27
C TYR A 10 -0.39 -0.29 -16.90
N ALA A 11 -0.32 -1.40 -16.17
CA ALA A 11 -0.83 -2.69 -16.65
C ALA A 11 -2.37 -2.75 -16.71
N LYS A 12 -3.08 -1.99 -15.86
CA LYS A 12 -4.55 -2.06 -15.73
C LYS A 12 -5.29 -0.99 -16.54
N ASP A 13 -4.71 0.21 -16.65
CA ASP A 13 -5.34 1.38 -17.27
C ASP A 13 -4.28 2.30 -17.88
N THR A 14 -4.14 2.20 -19.20
CA THR A 14 -3.16 2.99 -19.95
C THR A 14 -3.51 4.47 -20.03
N ASP A 15 -4.79 4.85 -19.96
CA ASP A 15 -5.18 6.26 -20.05
C ASP A 15 -4.95 6.97 -18.71
N CYS A 16 -5.29 6.31 -17.60
CA CYS A 16 -4.91 6.77 -16.27
C CYS A 16 -3.39 6.95 -16.16
N SER A 17 -2.61 6.01 -16.69
CA SER A 17 -1.14 6.08 -16.65
C SER A 17 -0.58 7.25 -17.45
N LYS A 18 -1.10 7.51 -18.66
CA LYS A 18 -0.72 8.70 -19.45
C LYS A 18 -1.05 9.98 -18.69
N TRP A 19 -2.20 10.01 -18.02
CA TRP A 19 -2.59 11.14 -17.19
C TRP A 19 -1.61 11.36 -16.03
N LEU A 20 -1.20 10.31 -15.31
CA LEU A 20 -0.20 10.43 -14.23
C LEU A 20 1.16 10.95 -14.72
N VAL A 21 1.62 10.53 -15.91
CA VAL A 21 2.84 11.10 -16.53
C VAL A 21 2.66 12.60 -16.77
N LYS A 22 1.52 12.99 -17.36
CA LYS A 22 1.23 14.38 -17.73
C LYS A 22 1.17 15.29 -16.50
N GLU A 23 0.59 14.80 -15.40
CA GLU A 23 0.53 15.54 -14.12
C GLU A 23 1.86 15.56 -13.35
N ASN A 24 2.94 14.99 -13.93
CA ASN A 24 4.27 14.91 -13.33
C ASN A 24 4.26 14.33 -11.90
N LEU A 25 3.47 13.28 -11.69
CA LEU A 25 3.40 12.62 -10.39
C LEU A 25 4.77 12.05 -10.01
N GLU A 26 5.27 12.43 -8.83
CA GLU A 26 6.52 11.88 -8.31
C GLU A 26 6.44 10.36 -8.16
N GLN A 27 7.40 9.66 -8.77
CA GLN A 27 7.59 8.23 -8.59
C GLN A 27 8.68 7.97 -7.54
N LEU A 28 8.31 7.25 -6.49
CA LEU A 28 9.21 6.86 -5.41
C LEU A 28 9.89 5.54 -5.78
N SER A 29 11.22 5.54 -5.83
CA SER A 29 12.00 4.35 -6.13
C SER A 29 11.93 3.34 -4.99
N VAL A 30 11.85 2.06 -5.34
CA VAL A 30 11.93 0.97 -4.37
C VAL A 30 13.40 0.69 -4.09
N THR A 31 13.92 1.30 -3.03
CA THR A 31 15.32 1.15 -2.61
C THR A 31 15.53 -0.16 -1.84
N ASN A 32 16.79 -0.57 -1.65
CA ASN A 32 17.11 -1.74 -0.85
C ASN A 32 16.56 -1.67 0.59
N VAL A 33 16.52 -0.47 1.19
CA VAL A 33 15.94 -0.26 2.52
C VAL A 33 14.44 -0.57 2.53
N ILE A 34 13.72 -0.15 1.48
CA ILE A 34 12.29 -0.46 1.31
C ILE A 34 12.08 -1.97 1.12
N VAL A 35 12.93 -2.63 0.32
CA VAL A 35 12.86 -4.09 0.12
C VAL A 35 13.10 -4.83 1.44
N GLN A 36 14.13 -4.45 2.20
CA GLN A 36 14.42 -5.05 3.50
C GLN A 36 13.26 -4.86 4.49
N ASP A 37 12.64 -3.68 4.48
CA ASP A 37 11.48 -3.42 5.33
C ASP A 37 10.25 -4.23 4.89
N ALA A 38 9.98 -4.33 3.59
CA ALA A 38 8.92 -5.19 3.07
C ALA A 38 9.12 -6.66 3.47
N MET A 39 10.36 -7.16 3.41
CA MET A 39 10.71 -8.51 3.88
C MET A 39 10.49 -8.68 5.38
N ARG A 40 10.84 -7.67 6.18
CA ARG A 40 10.55 -7.68 7.62
C ARG A 40 9.04 -7.73 7.88
N ILE A 41 8.23 -6.97 7.14
CA ILE A 41 6.75 -7.00 7.24
C ILE A 41 6.22 -8.38 6.81
N LYS A 42 6.76 -8.97 5.73
CA LYS A 42 6.47 -10.33 5.27
C LYS A 42 6.67 -11.36 6.39
N THR A 43 7.80 -11.27 7.11
CA THR A 43 8.10 -12.11 8.28
C THR A 43 7.11 -11.89 9.42
N LEU A 44 6.71 -10.65 9.71
CA LEU A 44 5.70 -10.36 10.75
C LEU A 44 4.32 -10.97 10.43
N LEU A 45 4.01 -11.13 9.15
CA LEU A 45 2.79 -11.81 8.70
C LEU A 45 2.93 -13.32 8.71
N GLY A 46 4.12 -13.87 8.97
CA GLY A 46 4.38 -15.31 8.88
C GLY A 46 4.28 -15.85 7.46
N ILE A 47 4.54 -15.00 6.45
CA ILE A 47 4.60 -15.43 5.05
C ILE A 47 6.02 -15.96 4.80
N VAL A 48 6.12 -17.25 4.50
CA VAL A 48 7.37 -17.94 4.16
C VAL A 48 7.39 -18.16 2.64
N ASP A 49 8.54 -17.87 2.01
CA ASP A 49 8.68 -17.84 0.56
C ASP A 49 7.53 -17.04 -0.07
N ASP A 50 6.93 -17.47 -1.17
CA ASP A 50 5.83 -16.75 -1.81
C ASP A 50 4.45 -17.36 -1.51
N GLN A 51 4.30 -17.94 -0.31
CA GLN A 51 3.04 -18.52 0.15
C GLN A 51 2.04 -17.47 0.68
N TYR A 52 1.73 -16.48 -0.15
CA TYR A 52 0.65 -15.52 0.11
C TYR A 52 -0.70 -16.21 0.20
N LYS A 53 -1.62 -15.68 1.02
CA LYS A 53 -2.97 -16.25 1.17
C LYS A 53 -3.97 -15.40 0.40
N SER A 54 -4.85 -16.09 -0.33
CA SER A 54 -5.94 -15.44 -1.08
C SER A 54 -6.75 -14.50 -0.18
N GLY A 55 -6.96 -13.28 -0.68
CA GLY A 55 -7.71 -12.22 0.01
C GLY A 55 -6.91 -11.39 1.02
N GLY A 56 -5.62 -11.70 1.24
CA GLY A 56 -4.67 -10.86 1.96
C GLY A 56 -3.77 -10.05 1.03
N VAL A 57 -2.75 -9.41 1.60
CA VAL A 57 -1.72 -8.66 0.88
C VAL A 57 -0.86 -9.56 -0.02
N GLY A 58 -0.45 -9.03 -1.17
CA GLY A 58 0.60 -9.58 -2.03
C GLY A 58 1.95 -8.87 -1.85
N GLU A 59 2.94 -9.25 -2.66
CA GLU A 59 4.29 -8.67 -2.61
C GLU A 59 4.30 -7.16 -2.87
N ASN A 60 3.62 -6.71 -3.92
CA ASN A 60 3.54 -5.29 -4.27
C ASN A 60 2.90 -4.47 -3.14
N ASP A 61 1.89 -5.00 -2.46
CA ASP A 61 1.26 -4.33 -1.33
C ASP A 61 2.27 -4.11 -0.19
N LEU A 62 3.13 -5.09 0.10
CA LEU A 62 4.18 -4.98 1.10
C LEU A 62 5.21 -3.91 0.72
N LEU A 63 5.60 -3.85 -0.55
CA LEU A 63 6.50 -2.81 -1.05
C LEU A 63 5.87 -1.41 -0.98
N ILE A 64 4.57 -1.28 -1.27
CA ILE A 64 3.83 -0.03 -1.15
C ILE A 64 3.78 0.43 0.31
N ILE A 65 3.44 -0.47 1.23
CA ILE A 65 3.39 -0.18 2.68
C ILE A 65 4.77 0.21 3.21
N ALA A 66 5.81 -0.54 2.86
CA ALA A 66 7.19 -0.25 3.25
C ALA A 66 7.67 1.10 2.69
N THR A 67 7.29 1.45 1.45
CA THR A 67 7.61 2.76 0.87
C THR A 67 6.94 3.88 1.67
N ALA A 68 5.65 3.76 1.99
CA ALA A 68 4.95 4.75 2.81
C ALA A 68 5.62 4.91 4.18
N ARG A 69 6.02 3.80 4.81
CA ARG A 69 6.72 3.79 6.09
C ARG A 69 8.08 4.49 6.03
N ALA A 70 8.89 4.18 5.03
CA ALA A 70 10.24 4.74 4.88
C ALA A 70 10.22 6.27 4.70
N HIS A 71 9.17 6.80 4.06
CA HIS A 71 9.00 8.23 3.82
C HIS A 71 8.14 8.95 4.88
N GLY A 72 7.59 8.23 5.86
CA GLY A 72 6.68 8.80 6.86
C GLY A 72 5.35 9.29 6.27
N TYR A 73 4.90 8.69 5.17
CA TYR A 73 3.67 9.08 4.47
C TYR A 73 2.45 8.31 4.97
N GLU A 74 1.28 8.95 4.85
CA GLU A 74 -0.02 8.28 4.97
C GLU A 74 -0.31 7.49 3.68
N LEU A 75 -0.81 6.27 3.84
CA LEU A 75 -1.25 5.44 2.73
C LEU A 75 -2.76 5.60 2.51
N VAL A 76 -3.14 6.01 1.29
CA VAL A 76 -4.54 6.02 0.88
C VAL A 76 -4.85 4.71 0.16
N SER A 77 -5.80 3.93 0.69
CA SER A 77 -6.23 2.68 0.09
C SER A 77 -7.74 2.45 0.26
N ASN A 78 -8.41 2.03 -0.80
CA ASN A 78 -9.82 1.63 -0.78
C ASN A 78 -10.01 0.14 -0.45
N GLU A 79 -8.96 -0.56 -0.04
CA GLU A 79 -9.09 -1.96 0.34
C GLU A 79 -10.02 -2.13 1.56
N ARG A 80 -10.78 -3.22 1.57
CA ARG A 80 -11.77 -3.49 2.63
C ARG A 80 -11.10 -3.52 4.00
N ARG A 81 -11.55 -2.63 4.91
CA ARG A 81 -11.14 -2.64 6.32
C ARG A 81 -11.60 -3.93 6.99
N GLN A 82 -10.71 -4.51 7.80
CA GLN A 82 -10.98 -5.69 8.62
C GLN A 82 -11.10 -5.24 10.08
N ASN A 83 -12.32 -4.86 10.50
CA ASN A 83 -12.58 -4.38 11.87
C ASN A 83 -12.10 -5.38 12.95
N ILE A 84 -12.23 -6.66 12.64
CA ILE A 84 -11.61 -7.75 13.39
C ILE A 84 -10.62 -8.41 12.41
N PRO A 85 -9.30 -8.17 12.54
CA PRO A 85 -8.31 -8.78 11.68
C PRO A 85 -8.35 -10.32 11.78
N PRO A 86 -8.15 -11.05 10.67
CA PRO A 86 -8.07 -12.51 10.72
C PRO A 86 -6.97 -13.00 11.66
N ALA A 87 -7.25 -14.12 12.35
CA ALA A 87 -6.25 -14.82 13.16
C ALA A 87 -5.06 -15.31 12.31
N ILE A 88 -5.34 -15.72 11.07
CA ILE A 88 -4.32 -16.09 10.09
C ILE A 88 -3.71 -14.79 9.53
N ALA A 89 -2.54 -14.39 10.04
CA ALA A 89 -1.90 -13.12 9.72
C ALA A 89 -1.71 -12.86 8.20
N PRO A 90 -1.34 -13.85 7.35
CA PRO A 90 -1.25 -13.64 5.90
C PRO A 90 -2.56 -13.27 5.19
N LYS A 91 -3.73 -13.44 5.84
CA LYS A 91 -5.02 -13.00 5.29
C LYS A 91 -5.36 -11.55 5.63
N ARG A 92 -4.45 -10.83 6.28
CA ARG A 92 -4.61 -9.41 6.57
C ARG A 92 -4.46 -8.61 5.28
N LYS A 93 -5.33 -7.63 5.11
CA LYS A 93 -5.38 -6.64 4.03
C LYS A 93 -4.55 -5.41 4.39
N ILE A 94 -4.25 -4.54 3.43
CA ILE A 94 -3.42 -3.34 3.61
C ILE A 94 -3.78 -2.57 4.89
N PRO A 95 -5.04 -2.18 5.17
CA PRO A 95 -5.34 -1.39 6.37
C PRO A 95 -5.01 -2.13 7.67
N ALA A 96 -5.23 -3.45 7.71
CA ALA A 96 -4.92 -4.27 8.88
C ALA A 96 -3.40 -4.41 9.08
N VAL A 97 -2.64 -4.59 7.99
CA VAL A 97 -1.17 -4.64 8.04
C VAL A 97 -0.59 -3.29 8.51
N CYS A 98 -1.06 -2.17 7.94
CA CYS A 98 -0.67 -0.83 8.33
C CYS A 98 -0.85 -0.56 9.84
N SER A 99 -1.93 -1.09 10.43
CA SER A 99 -2.26 -0.92 11.85
C SER A 99 -1.46 -1.79 12.83
N MET A 100 -0.65 -2.73 12.34
CA MET A 100 0.16 -3.59 13.21
C MET A 100 1.21 -2.75 13.97
N VAL A 101 1.43 -3.05 15.26
CA VAL A 101 2.39 -2.33 16.13
C VAL A 101 3.80 -2.25 15.52
N GLY A 102 4.23 -3.28 14.78
CA GLY A 102 5.52 -3.31 14.10
C GLY A 102 5.56 -2.67 12.70
N VAL A 103 4.46 -2.09 12.22
CA VAL A 103 4.34 -1.45 10.90
C VAL A 103 3.97 0.01 11.07
N ALA A 104 2.85 0.29 11.75
CA ALA A 104 2.40 1.62 12.19
C ALA A 104 2.41 2.69 11.07
N VAL A 105 1.83 2.36 9.92
CA VAL A 105 1.64 3.31 8.80
C VAL A 105 0.23 3.90 8.90
N PRO A 106 0.06 5.24 8.95
CA PRO A 106 -1.26 5.86 8.86
C PRO A 106 -1.94 5.42 7.56
N CYS A 107 -3.16 4.89 7.65
CA CYS A 107 -3.88 4.37 6.50
C CYS A 107 -5.34 4.80 6.52
N ILE A 108 -5.79 5.43 5.43
CA ILE A 108 -7.15 5.95 5.27
C ILE A 108 -7.74 5.54 3.92
N ASP A 109 -9.06 5.63 3.81
CA ASP A 109 -9.73 5.48 2.52
C ASP A 109 -9.78 6.80 1.75
N PHE A 110 -10.02 6.70 0.44
CA PHE A 110 -10.08 7.85 -0.45
C PHE A 110 -11.16 8.87 -0.04
N ILE A 111 -12.31 8.43 0.47
CA ILE A 111 -13.38 9.35 0.90
C ILE A 111 -12.92 10.17 2.11
N GLN A 112 -12.20 9.56 3.05
CA GLN A 112 -11.59 10.26 4.17
C GLN A 112 -10.52 11.25 3.69
N TYR A 113 -9.70 10.88 2.71
CA TYR A 113 -8.69 11.77 2.14
C TYR A 113 -9.33 13.02 1.53
N ILE A 114 -10.36 12.84 0.69
CA ILE A 114 -11.10 13.95 0.06
C ILE A 114 -11.80 14.83 1.10
N ARG A 115 -12.44 14.25 2.12
CA ARG A 115 -13.06 15.04 3.19
C ARG A 115 -12.04 15.89 3.95
N ARG A 116 -10.84 15.35 4.19
CA ARG A 116 -9.75 16.06 4.87
C ARG A 116 -9.13 17.16 4.01
N SER A 117 -9.07 16.97 2.69
CA SER A 117 -8.50 17.97 1.78
C SER A 117 -9.36 19.23 1.64
N ARG A 118 -10.66 19.15 2.00
CA ARG A 118 -11.66 20.22 1.82
C ARG A 118 -11.80 20.69 0.37
N ALA A 119 -11.30 19.91 -0.59
CA ALA A 119 -11.46 20.19 -2.00
C ALA A 119 -12.94 20.10 -2.39
N VAL A 120 -13.40 21.08 -3.17
CA VAL A 120 -14.75 21.10 -3.74
C VAL A 120 -14.61 20.82 -5.23
N PHE A 121 -15.14 19.69 -5.67
CA PHE A 121 -15.20 19.32 -7.09
C PHE A 121 -16.53 19.82 -7.65
N ARG A 122 -16.48 20.61 -8.72
CA ARG A 122 -17.65 21.18 -9.41
C ARG A 122 -17.89 20.46 -10.72
#